data_AF-A0A7S4HWK9-F1
#
_entry.id   AF-A0A7S4HWK9-F1
#
_cell.length_a   1.000
_cell.length_b   1.000
_cell.length_c   1.000
_cell.angle_alpha   90.00
_cell.angle_beta   90.00
_cell.angle_gamma   90.00
#
_symmetry.space_group_name_H-M   'P 1'
#
loop_
_entity.id
_entity.type
_entity.pdbx_description
1 polymer ?
#
loop_
_entity_poly.entity_id
_entity_poly.type
_entity_poly.pdbx_seq_one_letter_code
_entity_poly.pdbx_strand_id
1 'polypeptide(L)'
;RTLRAIDLSDCTSFTEECLLRLLEDDATGVIHSLNVSGCTQLHLAVMGLRRKNVSTNVKTLRLARLPLISDSLAEWLAAGCRHLDTLDLSDNPSVSDECLGYLFAGCRRMRSLNLSRCSGITDGAFDGFVEHDAGTLLAELRLSGCDALGDGAVSSVASSCPELELLDLRGVPKVTDAGLILVAASCRRLRSLDVSGDALSPGSSRSSRVPRVGSDGIAALGALAPPPPQPASSGSVGGVHGGANKRKRGRPCKWLRVLRCDGAARVDDRAVISVVRACPQLEVLSLR
;
A
#
# COMPACT_ATOMS: atom_id res chain seq x y z
N ARG A 1 -15.01 -15.62 28.02
CA ARG A 1 -13.59 -15.76 27.62
C ARG A 1 -13.09 -14.39 27.14
N THR A 2 -11.89 -13.95 27.52
CA THR A 2 -11.35 -12.58 27.27
C THR A 2 -10.22 -12.53 26.25
N LEU A 3 -9.74 -13.68 25.76
CA LEU A 3 -8.63 -13.77 24.83
C LEU A 3 -9.02 -13.18 23.45
N ARG A 4 -8.38 -12.09 23.05
CA ARG A 4 -8.66 -11.37 21.79
C ARG A 4 -7.51 -11.35 20.80
N ALA A 5 -6.29 -11.62 21.26
CA ALA A 5 -5.09 -11.58 20.45
C ALA A 5 -4.27 -12.83 20.73
N ILE A 6 -3.77 -13.46 19.66
CA ILE A 6 -2.88 -14.60 19.73
C ILE A 6 -1.67 -14.29 18.86
N ASP A 7 -0.49 -14.41 19.45
CA ASP A 7 0.77 -14.29 18.75
C ASP A 7 1.53 -15.61 18.85
N LEU A 8 1.77 -16.21 17.69
CA LEU A 8 2.47 -17.47 17.49
C LEU A 8 3.62 -17.26 16.49
N SER A 9 4.11 -16.02 16.31
CA SER A 9 5.19 -15.76 15.37
C SER A 9 6.41 -16.64 15.64
N ASP A 10 7.01 -17.16 14.57
CA ASP A 10 8.17 -18.04 14.57
C ASP A 10 7.96 -19.33 15.39
N CYS A 11 6.69 -19.70 15.68
CA CYS A 11 6.36 -20.95 16.35
C CYS A 11 6.53 -22.13 15.38
N THR A 12 7.49 -23.00 15.68
CA THR A 12 7.86 -24.13 14.82
C THR A 12 6.99 -25.36 15.01
N SER A 13 6.23 -25.45 16.11
CA SER A 13 5.35 -26.60 16.42
C SER A 13 3.89 -26.38 16.01
N PHE A 14 3.54 -25.18 15.55
CA PHE A 14 2.15 -24.85 15.21
C PHE A 14 1.79 -25.34 13.81
N THR A 15 0.74 -26.17 13.72
CA THR A 15 0.32 -26.82 12.48
C THR A 15 -0.92 -26.17 11.88
N GLU A 16 -1.17 -26.43 10.59
CA GLU A 16 -2.38 -25.98 9.91
C GLU A 16 -3.65 -26.53 10.54
N GLU A 17 -3.61 -27.76 11.05
CA GLU A 17 -4.76 -28.36 11.72
C GLU A 17 -5.09 -27.62 13.02
N CYS A 18 -4.08 -27.20 13.78
CA CYS A 18 -4.28 -26.35 14.96
C CYS A 18 -4.82 -24.98 14.56
N LEU A 19 -4.33 -24.37 13.49
CA LEU A 19 -4.84 -23.10 12.97
C LEU A 19 -6.32 -23.21 12.56
N LEU A 20 -6.68 -24.25 11.82
CA LEU A 20 -8.06 -24.51 11.40
C LEU A 20 -8.97 -24.71 12.60
N ARG A 21 -8.61 -25.57 13.55
CA ARG A 21 -9.41 -25.75 14.78
C ARG A 21 -9.52 -24.45 15.57
N LEU A 22 -8.43 -23.70 15.64
CA LEU A 22 -8.41 -22.40 16.31
C LEU A 22 -9.35 -21.41 15.64
N LEU A 23 -9.58 -21.50 14.32
CA LEU A 23 -10.46 -20.62 13.53
C LEU A 23 -11.90 -21.15 13.36
N GLU A 24 -12.11 -22.46 13.46
CA GLU A 24 -13.41 -23.14 13.35
C GLU A 24 -14.20 -23.15 14.67
N ASP A 25 -13.52 -23.10 15.81
CA ASP A 25 -14.17 -23.13 17.12
C ASP A 25 -14.93 -21.81 17.36
N ASP A 26 -16.21 -21.88 17.77
CA ASP A 26 -17.10 -20.72 18.02
C ASP A 26 -16.53 -19.73 19.05
N ALA A 27 -15.48 -20.14 19.78
CA ALA A 27 -14.66 -19.28 20.63
C ALA A 27 -13.93 -18.14 19.87
N THR A 28 -13.79 -18.26 18.53
CA THR A 28 -13.15 -17.29 17.63
C THR A 28 -13.92 -16.02 17.41
N GLY A 29 -15.21 -15.99 17.74
CA GLY A 29 -15.99 -14.74 17.78
C GLY A 29 -15.32 -13.66 18.67
N VAL A 30 -14.40 -14.07 19.55
CA VAL A 30 -13.61 -13.20 20.44
C VAL A 30 -12.21 -12.87 19.89
N ILE A 31 -11.63 -13.65 18.97
CA ILE A 31 -10.28 -13.40 18.46
C ILE A 31 -10.35 -12.32 17.37
N HIS A 32 -9.67 -11.21 17.63
CA HIS A 32 -9.58 -10.06 16.72
C HIS A 32 -8.21 -9.95 16.08
N SER A 33 -7.16 -10.51 16.69
CA SER A 33 -5.79 -10.44 16.19
C SER A 33 -5.13 -11.81 16.22
N LEU A 34 -4.54 -12.19 15.09
CA LEU A 34 -3.76 -13.41 14.95
C LEU A 34 -2.44 -13.10 14.22
N ASN A 35 -1.33 -13.51 14.82
CA ASN A 35 -0.01 -13.45 14.20
C ASN A 35 0.58 -14.85 14.14
N VAL A 36 0.86 -15.34 12.93
CA VAL A 36 1.54 -16.63 12.69
C VAL A 36 2.73 -16.44 11.75
N SER A 37 3.29 -15.22 11.71
CA SER A 37 4.41 -14.89 10.83
C SER A 37 5.62 -15.77 11.14
N GLY A 38 6.34 -16.26 10.12
CA GLY A 38 7.54 -17.09 10.31
C GLY A 38 7.27 -18.54 10.74
N CYS A 39 6.01 -18.97 10.84
CA CYS A 39 5.67 -20.36 11.13
C CYS A 39 5.95 -21.26 9.90
N THR A 40 7.15 -21.81 9.83
CA THR A 40 7.64 -22.59 8.66
C THR A 40 6.91 -23.92 8.42
N GLN A 41 6.11 -24.40 9.37
CA GLN A 41 5.29 -25.60 9.21
C GLN A 41 3.90 -25.32 8.61
N LEU A 42 3.51 -24.04 8.50
CA LEU A 42 2.26 -23.64 7.85
C LEU A 42 2.49 -23.50 6.35
N HIS A 43 2.03 -24.50 5.59
CA HIS A 43 2.09 -24.51 4.13
C HIS A 43 0.83 -23.91 3.48
N LEU A 44 -0.20 -23.56 4.28
CA LEU A 44 -1.48 -22.85 4.05
C LEU A 44 -2.25 -23.14 2.74
N ALA A 45 -1.77 -24.06 1.91
CA ALA A 45 -2.31 -24.37 0.60
C ALA A 45 -3.68 -25.04 0.68
N VAL A 46 -3.96 -25.72 1.79
CA VAL A 46 -5.17 -26.55 1.98
C VAL A 46 -6.34 -25.74 2.54
N MET A 47 -6.11 -24.51 3.01
CA MET A 47 -7.15 -23.69 3.67
C MET A 47 -8.35 -23.40 2.74
N GLY A 48 -8.14 -23.18 1.44
CA GLY A 48 -9.23 -22.96 0.48
C GLY A 48 -10.12 -24.18 0.22
N LEU A 49 -9.65 -25.39 0.56
CA LEU A 49 -10.38 -26.63 0.30
C LEU A 49 -11.34 -27.02 1.44
N ARG A 50 -11.19 -26.44 2.64
CA ARG A 50 -11.97 -26.81 3.83
C ARG A 50 -12.97 -25.70 4.22
N ARG A 51 -14.19 -25.81 3.64
CA ARG A 51 -15.44 -25.07 3.94
C ARG A 51 -15.51 -23.57 3.55
N LYS A 52 -16.42 -23.27 2.62
CA LYS A 52 -16.78 -21.92 2.12
C LYS A 52 -17.50 -20.97 3.11
N ASN A 53 -17.67 -21.36 4.39
CA ASN A 53 -18.60 -20.68 5.31
C ASN A 53 -18.00 -20.35 6.69
N VAL A 54 -16.70 -20.12 6.80
CA VAL A 54 -16.08 -19.66 8.06
C VAL A 54 -16.05 -18.13 8.05
N SER A 55 -17.00 -17.47 8.72
CA SER A 55 -16.95 -16.02 8.96
C SER A 55 -16.17 -15.76 10.24
N THR A 56 -15.03 -15.06 10.14
CA THR A 56 -14.22 -14.73 11.32
C THR A 56 -14.39 -13.27 11.72
N ASN A 57 -14.25 -12.98 13.02
CA ASN A 57 -14.20 -11.61 13.55
C ASN A 57 -12.76 -11.04 13.57
N VAL A 58 -11.83 -11.69 12.86
CA VAL A 58 -10.44 -11.26 12.82
C VAL A 58 -10.34 -9.92 12.11
N LYS A 59 -9.74 -8.95 12.81
CA LYS A 59 -9.46 -7.60 12.32
C LYS A 59 -8.00 -7.44 11.93
N THR A 60 -7.10 -8.14 12.62
CA THR A 60 -5.66 -8.07 12.38
C THR A 60 -5.13 -9.46 12.10
N LEU A 61 -4.51 -9.64 10.93
CA LEU A 61 -3.90 -10.90 10.54
C LEU A 61 -2.47 -10.64 10.05
N ARG A 62 -1.50 -11.34 10.62
CA ARG A 62 -0.10 -11.28 10.18
C ARG A 62 0.39 -12.66 9.76
N LEU A 63 0.84 -12.73 8.51
CA LEU A 63 1.24 -13.93 7.78
C LEU A 63 2.62 -13.73 7.13
N ALA A 64 3.47 -12.86 7.70
CA ALA A 64 4.75 -12.52 7.08
C ALA A 64 5.72 -13.72 7.12
N ARG A 65 6.65 -13.80 6.15
CA ARG A 65 7.70 -14.86 6.10
C ARG A 65 7.16 -16.29 6.17
N LEU A 66 6.09 -16.59 5.43
CA LEU A 66 5.56 -17.95 5.30
C LEU A 66 6.10 -18.63 4.03
N PRO A 67 6.40 -19.93 4.07
CA PRO A 67 7.03 -20.65 2.96
C PRO A 67 6.13 -20.75 1.72
N LEU A 68 4.81 -20.66 1.89
CA LEU A 68 3.86 -20.74 0.79
C LEU A 68 2.53 -20.04 1.15
N ILE A 69 2.22 -18.96 0.44
CA ILE A 69 0.89 -18.36 0.40
C ILE A 69 0.30 -18.67 -0.98
N SER A 70 -0.79 -19.44 -1.01
CA SER A 70 -1.48 -19.77 -2.26
C SER A 70 -2.70 -18.88 -2.48
N ASP A 71 -3.17 -18.82 -3.73
CA ASP A 71 -4.44 -18.16 -4.08
C ASP A 71 -5.63 -18.77 -3.31
N SER A 72 -5.55 -20.05 -2.97
CA SER A 72 -6.55 -20.73 -2.14
C SER A 72 -6.65 -20.13 -0.73
N LEU A 73 -5.56 -19.62 -0.15
CA LEU A 73 -5.60 -18.88 1.11
C LEU A 73 -6.28 -17.51 0.90
N ALA A 74 -5.97 -16.83 -0.20
CA ALA A 74 -6.56 -15.54 -0.53
C ALA A 74 -8.08 -15.65 -0.72
N GLU A 75 -8.56 -16.66 -1.44
CA GLU A 75 -9.97 -16.98 -1.57
C GLU A 75 -10.64 -17.23 -0.21
N TRP A 76 -9.98 -18.00 0.65
CA TRP A 76 -10.48 -18.29 2.00
C TRP A 76 -10.59 -17.01 2.84
N LEU A 77 -9.56 -16.16 2.81
CA LEU A 77 -9.56 -14.86 3.49
C LEU A 77 -10.66 -13.94 2.94
N ALA A 78 -10.80 -13.87 1.62
CA ALA A 78 -11.82 -13.07 0.95
C ALA A 78 -13.25 -13.49 1.32
N ALA A 79 -13.50 -14.80 1.42
CA ALA A 79 -14.81 -15.34 1.79
C ALA A 79 -15.13 -15.12 3.29
N GLY A 80 -14.12 -15.30 4.15
CA GLY A 80 -14.31 -15.43 5.60
C GLY A 80 -13.97 -14.20 6.44
N CYS A 81 -13.02 -13.37 6.01
CA CYS A 81 -12.46 -12.28 6.81
C CYS A 81 -13.00 -10.91 6.36
N ARG A 82 -14.32 -10.71 6.39
CA ARG A 82 -14.98 -9.47 5.91
C ARG A 82 -14.74 -8.26 6.80
N HIS A 83 -14.29 -8.48 8.04
CA HIS A 83 -13.97 -7.44 9.01
C HIS A 83 -12.46 -7.15 9.12
N LEU A 84 -11.66 -7.71 8.21
CA LEU A 84 -10.22 -7.53 8.21
C LEU A 84 -9.87 -6.05 7.98
N ASP A 85 -9.10 -5.52 8.92
CA ASP A 85 -8.70 -4.11 9.03
C ASP A 85 -7.20 -3.97 8.75
N THR A 86 -6.39 -4.89 9.26
CA THR A 86 -4.94 -4.93 9.09
C THR A 86 -4.51 -6.30 8.56
N LEU A 87 -3.81 -6.31 7.44
CA LEU A 87 -3.20 -7.50 6.86
C LEU A 87 -1.71 -7.27 6.61
N ASP A 88 -0.88 -8.18 7.10
CA ASP A 88 0.56 -8.23 6.82
C ASP A 88 0.90 -9.52 6.07
N LEU A 89 1.30 -9.37 4.81
CA LEU A 89 1.79 -10.43 3.94
C LEU A 89 3.26 -10.20 3.55
N SER A 90 3.98 -9.34 4.26
CA SER A 90 5.37 -9.02 3.92
C SER A 90 6.29 -10.24 3.89
N ASP A 91 7.36 -10.15 3.10
CA ASP A 91 8.35 -11.23 2.95
C ASP A 91 7.76 -12.56 2.44
N ASN A 92 6.69 -12.50 1.64
CA ASN A 92 6.11 -13.65 0.99
C ASN A 92 6.29 -13.54 -0.54
N PRO A 93 7.30 -14.22 -1.12
CA PRO A 93 7.58 -14.14 -2.56
C PRO A 93 6.51 -14.85 -3.42
N SER A 94 5.69 -15.71 -2.81
CA SER A 94 4.60 -16.44 -3.47
C SER A 94 3.32 -15.63 -3.66
N VAL A 95 3.19 -14.46 -3.02
CA VAL A 95 2.04 -13.57 -3.22
C VAL A 95 2.06 -13.02 -4.64
N SER A 96 0.97 -13.27 -5.38
CA SER A 96 0.75 -12.91 -6.78
C SER A 96 -0.29 -11.79 -6.93
N ASP A 97 -0.42 -11.26 -8.15
CA ASP A 97 -1.48 -10.31 -8.50
C ASP A 97 -2.88 -10.92 -8.32
N GLU A 98 -3.04 -12.20 -8.69
CA GLU A 98 -4.29 -12.95 -8.57
C GLU A 98 -4.70 -13.13 -7.09
N CYS A 99 -3.75 -13.45 -6.22
CA CYS A 99 -3.93 -13.49 -4.77
C CYS A 99 -4.49 -12.17 -4.23
N LEU A 100 -3.95 -11.02 -4.65
CA LEU A 100 -4.46 -9.71 -4.24
C LEU A 100 -5.84 -9.41 -4.81
N GLY A 101 -6.13 -9.84 -6.05
CA GLY A 101 -7.46 -9.72 -6.65
C GLY A 101 -8.56 -10.34 -5.79
N TYR A 102 -8.35 -11.57 -5.31
CA TYR A 102 -9.28 -12.23 -4.39
C TYR A 102 -9.46 -11.43 -3.09
N LEU A 103 -8.36 -10.99 -2.48
CA LEU A 103 -8.40 -10.22 -1.23
C LEU A 103 -9.16 -8.90 -1.40
N PHE A 104 -8.94 -8.19 -2.50
CA PHE A 104 -9.62 -6.91 -2.78
C PHE A 104 -11.11 -7.09 -3.07
N ALA A 105 -11.51 -8.22 -3.68
CA ALA A 105 -12.92 -8.55 -3.87
C ALA A 105 -13.67 -8.76 -2.53
N GLY A 106 -13.04 -9.42 -1.56
CA GLY A 106 -13.67 -9.84 -0.30
C GLY A 106 -13.43 -8.94 0.92
N CYS A 107 -12.22 -8.44 1.11
CA CYS A 107 -11.78 -7.72 2.32
C CYS A 107 -11.91 -6.19 2.20
N ARG A 108 -13.15 -5.69 2.03
CA ARG A 108 -13.44 -4.27 1.71
C ARG A 108 -13.30 -3.28 2.86
N ARG A 109 -12.90 -3.72 4.05
CA ARG A 109 -12.74 -2.87 5.24
C ARG A 109 -11.29 -2.61 5.62
N MET A 110 -10.36 -3.03 4.77
CA MET A 110 -8.94 -2.95 5.03
C MET A 110 -8.49 -1.50 5.17
N ARG A 111 -7.80 -1.21 6.27
CA ARG A 111 -7.18 0.07 6.58
C ARG A 111 -5.66 0.03 6.47
N SER A 112 -5.05 -1.12 6.75
CA SER A 112 -3.60 -1.28 6.68
C SER A 112 -3.24 -2.54 5.91
N LEU A 113 -2.41 -2.38 4.88
CA LEU A 113 -1.89 -3.47 4.07
C LEU A 113 -0.36 -3.37 3.98
N ASN A 114 0.33 -4.44 4.36
CA ASN A 114 1.77 -4.57 4.18
C ASN A 114 2.09 -5.71 3.20
N LEU A 115 2.66 -5.35 2.06
CA LEU A 115 3.13 -6.25 1.00
C LEU A 115 4.63 -6.10 0.77
N SER A 116 5.36 -5.54 1.74
CA SER A 116 6.79 -5.29 1.59
C SER A 116 7.53 -6.58 1.24
N ARG A 117 8.44 -6.52 0.26
CA ARG A 117 9.26 -7.64 -0.22
C ARG A 117 8.44 -8.81 -0.78
N CYS A 118 7.22 -8.54 -1.26
CA CYS A 118 6.50 -9.46 -2.14
C CYS A 118 6.98 -9.26 -3.58
N SER A 119 7.90 -10.11 -4.06
CA SER A 119 8.46 -9.98 -5.41
C SER A 119 7.53 -10.44 -6.54
N GLY A 120 6.46 -11.17 -6.21
CA GLY A 120 5.49 -11.72 -7.16
C GLY A 120 4.39 -10.75 -7.61
N ILE A 121 4.35 -9.54 -7.07
CA ILE A 121 3.31 -8.54 -7.39
C ILE A 121 3.80 -7.52 -8.42
N THR A 122 2.92 -7.17 -9.36
CA THR A 122 3.15 -6.18 -10.42
C THR A 122 2.13 -5.03 -10.34
N ASP A 123 2.19 -4.09 -11.29
CA ASP A 123 1.21 -2.99 -11.33
C ASP A 123 -0.23 -3.50 -11.44
N GLY A 124 -0.44 -4.64 -12.13
CA GLY A 124 -1.75 -5.27 -12.30
C GLY A 124 -2.38 -5.77 -11.00
N ALA A 125 -1.58 -6.01 -9.95
CA ALA A 125 -2.09 -6.38 -8.63
C ALA A 125 -3.08 -5.34 -8.08
N PHE A 126 -2.92 -4.06 -8.45
CA PHE A 126 -3.74 -2.96 -7.99
C PHE A 126 -4.93 -2.64 -8.89
N ASP A 127 -5.15 -3.39 -9.98
CA ASP A 127 -6.36 -3.25 -10.80
C ASP A 127 -7.63 -3.53 -9.98
N GLY A 128 -7.54 -4.49 -9.05
CA GLY A 128 -8.61 -4.80 -8.10
C GLY A 128 -9.01 -3.62 -7.18
N PHE A 129 -8.14 -2.62 -6.98
CA PHE A 129 -8.54 -1.38 -6.27
C PHE A 129 -9.55 -0.56 -7.06
N VAL A 130 -9.48 -0.61 -8.39
CA VAL A 130 -10.40 0.08 -9.29
C VAL A 130 -11.64 -0.78 -9.51
N GLU A 131 -11.47 -2.08 -9.77
CA GLU A 131 -12.57 -2.99 -10.09
C GLU A 131 -13.52 -3.27 -8.91
N HIS A 132 -13.02 -3.16 -7.68
CA HIS A 132 -13.77 -3.55 -6.47
C HIS A 132 -13.94 -2.44 -5.43
N ASP A 133 -13.51 -1.21 -5.73
CA ASP A 133 -13.48 -0.07 -4.78
C ASP A 133 -12.76 -0.40 -3.45
N ALA A 134 -11.79 -1.32 -3.50
CA ALA A 134 -11.16 -1.91 -2.32
C ALA A 134 -10.23 -0.95 -1.57
N GLY A 135 -9.77 0.12 -2.23
CA GLY A 135 -8.87 1.12 -1.64
C GLY A 135 -9.55 2.22 -0.82
N THR A 136 -10.89 2.30 -0.82
CA THR A 136 -11.64 3.47 -0.31
C THR A 136 -11.44 3.77 1.17
N LEU A 137 -11.08 2.76 1.98
CA LEU A 137 -10.83 2.90 3.42
C LEU A 137 -9.36 2.74 3.81
N LEU A 138 -8.48 2.49 2.83
CA LEU A 138 -7.08 2.18 3.08
C LEU A 138 -6.35 3.44 3.57
N ALA A 139 -5.77 3.34 4.76
CA ALA A 139 -5.03 4.41 5.43
C ALA A 139 -3.51 4.17 5.40
N GLU A 140 -3.06 2.92 5.41
CA GLU A 140 -1.64 2.56 5.36
C GLU A 140 -1.38 1.51 4.27
N LEU A 141 -0.43 1.82 3.38
CA LEU A 141 0.04 0.89 2.37
C LEU A 141 1.57 0.84 2.37
N ARG A 142 2.12 -0.35 2.57
CA ARG A 142 3.57 -0.60 2.54
C ARG A 142 3.93 -1.55 1.41
N LEU A 143 4.78 -1.09 0.49
CA LEU A 143 5.21 -1.75 -0.73
C LEU A 143 6.74 -1.79 -0.85
N SER A 144 7.44 -1.66 0.29
CA SER A 144 8.90 -1.53 0.28
C SER A 144 9.56 -2.79 -0.31
N GLY A 145 10.54 -2.63 -1.19
CA GLY A 145 11.27 -3.72 -1.84
C GLY A 145 10.45 -4.52 -2.86
N CYS A 146 9.33 -3.99 -3.36
CA CYS A 146 8.56 -4.61 -4.44
C CYS A 146 9.10 -4.17 -5.81
N ASP A 147 10.17 -4.83 -6.28
CA ASP A 147 10.96 -4.43 -7.46
C ASP A 147 10.17 -4.39 -8.78
N ALA A 148 9.05 -5.12 -8.87
CA ALA A 148 8.24 -5.21 -10.08
C ALA A 148 7.22 -4.06 -10.24
N LEU A 149 6.92 -3.32 -9.17
CA LEU A 149 5.99 -2.19 -9.16
C LEU A 149 6.60 -0.92 -9.74
N GLY A 150 5.76 -0.07 -10.33
CA GLY A 150 6.11 1.24 -10.88
C GLY A 150 4.98 2.27 -10.77
N ASP A 151 5.03 3.27 -11.66
CA ASP A 151 4.06 4.38 -11.65
C ASP A 151 2.62 3.92 -11.95
N GLY A 152 2.43 2.75 -12.59
CA GLY A 152 1.11 2.16 -12.82
C GLY A 152 0.41 1.79 -11.51
N ALA A 153 1.08 1.05 -10.62
CA ALA A 153 0.57 0.77 -9.28
C ALA A 153 0.27 2.06 -8.50
N VAL A 154 1.19 3.03 -8.55
CA VAL A 154 1.01 4.32 -7.86
C VAL A 154 -0.21 5.07 -8.40
N SER A 155 -0.48 5.01 -9.71
CA SER A 155 -1.67 5.58 -10.32
C SER A 155 -2.95 4.96 -9.76
N SER A 156 -3.03 3.63 -9.73
CA SER A 156 -4.19 2.89 -9.20
C SER A 156 -4.41 3.18 -7.71
N VAL A 157 -3.33 3.22 -6.92
CA VAL A 157 -3.38 3.62 -5.50
C VAL A 157 -3.89 5.05 -5.35
N ALA A 158 -3.34 6.00 -6.12
CA ALA A 158 -3.70 7.42 -6.03
C ALA A 158 -5.16 7.68 -6.41
N SER A 159 -5.70 6.96 -7.40
CA SER A 159 -7.11 7.10 -7.81
C SER A 159 -8.09 6.46 -6.84
N SER A 160 -7.70 5.38 -6.16
CA SER A 160 -8.64 4.55 -5.39
C SER A 160 -8.52 4.70 -3.87
N CYS A 161 -7.47 5.34 -3.35
CA CYS A 161 -7.20 5.44 -1.91
C CYS A 161 -7.27 6.90 -1.39
N PRO A 162 -8.47 7.51 -1.29
CA PRO A 162 -8.63 8.90 -0.84
C PRO A 162 -8.28 9.09 0.65
N GLU A 163 -8.37 8.02 1.44
CA GLU A 163 -8.10 8.05 2.89
C GLU A 163 -6.64 7.70 3.26
N LEU A 164 -5.75 7.54 2.27
CA LEU A 164 -4.38 7.11 2.48
C LEU A 164 -3.59 8.14 3.30
N GLU A 165 -3.04 7.71 4.43
CA GLU A 165 -2.22 8.51 5.36
C GLU A 165 -0.74 8.11 5.33
N LEU A 166 -0.41 6.85 4.99
CA LEU A 166 0.97 6.36 4.88
C LEU A 166 1.16 5.56 3.59
N LEU A 167 2.18 5.96 2.83
CA LEU A 167 2.64 5.24 1.64
C LEU A 167 4.16 5.00 1.73
N ASP A 168 4.56 3.74 1.77
CA ASP A 168 5.96 3.32 1.81
C ASP A 168 6.32 2.60 0.50
N LEU A 169 7.14 3.26 -0.32
CA LEU A 169 7.65 2.84 -1.62
C LEU A 169 9.18 2.69 -1.60
N ARG A 170 9.78 2.48 -0.41
CA ARG A 170 11.23 2.31 -0.31
C ARG A 170 11.72 1.17 -1.17
N GLY A 171 12.76 1.39 -1.96
CA GLY A 171 13.31 0.36 -2.83
C GLY A 171 12.37 -0.09 -3.94
N VAL A 172 11.45 0.75 -4.40
CA VAL A 172 10.62 0.48 -5.58
C VAL A 172 11.23 1.23 -6.78
N PRO A 173 12.13 0.59 -7.56
CA PRO A 173 13.01 1.28 -8.51
C PRO A 173 12.33 1.85 -9.74
N LYS A 174 11.11 1.42 -10.07
CA LYS A 174 10.38 1.88 -11.26
C LYS A 174 9.43 3.04 -10.97
N VAL A 175 9.30 3.46 -9.71
CA VAL A 175 8.55 4.68 -9.36
C VAL A 175 9.39 5.90 -9.69
N THR A 176 8.80 6.85 -10.38
CA THR A 176 9.44 8.07 -10.85
C THR A 176 8.68 9.32 -10.39
N ASP A 177 9.12 10.49 -10.85
CA ASP A 177 8.42 11.76 -10.63
C ASP A 177 6.96 11.71 -11.10
N ALA A 178 6.64 10.93 -12.14
CA ALA A 178 5.27 10.78 -12.62
C ALA A 178 4.35 10.19 -11.54
N GLY A 179 4.78 9.13 -10.84
CA GLY A 179 4.03 8.56 -9.72
C GLY A 179 3.83 9.56 -8.58
N LEU A 180 4.86 10.32 -8.22
CA LEU A 180 4.75 11.33 -7.15
C LEU A 180 3.78 12.47 -7.52
N ILE A 181 3.76 12.89 -8.78
CA ILE A 181 2.81 13.89 -9.28
C ILE A 181 1.37 13.39 -9.09
N LEU A 182 1.10 12.11 -9.34
CA LEU A 182 -0.22 11.50 -9.13
C LEU A 182 -0.60 11.47 -7.65
N VAL A 183 0.34 11.06 -6.78
CA VAL A 183 0.15 11.10 -5.32
C VAL A 183 -0.16 12.52 -4.85
N ALA A 184 0.59 13.53 -5.32
CA ALA A 184 0.37 14.93 -4.98
C ALA A 184 -1.00 15.46 -5.43
N ALA A 185 -1.52 14.96 -6.54
CA ALA A 185 -2.81 15.36 -7.10
C ALA A 185 -4.00 14.76 -6.32
N SER A 186 -3.88 13.52 -5.86
CA SER A 186 -5.03 12.74 -5.36
C SER A 186 -5.01 12.43 -3.86
N CYS A 187 -3.85 12.11 -3.28
CA CYS A 187 -3.74 11.63 -1.89
C CYS A 187 -3.73 12.77 -0.86
N ARG A 188 -4.86 13.46 -0.69
CA ARG A 188 -4.97 14.67 0.14
C ARG A 188 -4.89 14.44 1.65
N ARG A 189 -4.91 13.19 2.12
CA ARG A 189 -4.76 12.83 3.53
C ARG A 189 -3.39 12.27 3.87
N LEU A 190 -2.50 12.13 2.88
CA LEU A 190 -1.20 11.52 3.08
C LEU A 190 -0.40 12.31 4.12
N ARG A 191 0.19 11.62 5.08
CA ARG A 191 1.02 12.22 6.14
C ARG A 191 2.45 11.76 6.06
N SER A 192 2.67 10.53 5.60
CA SER A 192 4.00 9.94 5.47
C SER A 192 4.18 9.35 4.07
N LEU A 193 5.20 9.83 3.37
CA LEU A 193 5.66 9.27 2.10
C LEU A 193 7.14 8.91 2.20
N ASP A 194 7.47 7.67 1.85
CA ASP A 194 8.84 7.20 1.79
C ASP A 194 9.12 6.61 0.41
N VAL A 195 10.04 7.23 -0.33
CA VAL A 195 10.46 6.83 -1.69
C VAL A 195 11.98 6.60 -1.73
N SER A 196 12.58 6.35 -0.57
CA SER A 196 14.02 6.17 -0.42
C SER A 196 14.53 4.88 -1.09
N GLY A 197 15.82 4.82 -1.39
CA GLY A 197 16.44 3.59 -1.89
C GLY A 197 16.46 2.51 -0.81
N ASP A 198 16.42 1.24 -1.23
CA ASP A 198 16.58 0.12 -0.30
C ASP A 198 18.07 -0.20 -0.11
N ALA A 199 18.72 0.64 0.68
CA ALA A 199 20.14 0.53 1.01
C ALA A 199 20.44 -0.57 2.05
N LEU A 200 19.43 -1.14 2.69
CA LEU A 200 19.58 -1.99 3.87
C LEU A 200 19.20 -3.46 3.65
N SER A 201 18.50 -3.84 2.57
CA SER A 201 18.11 -5.24 2.41
C SER A 201 19.18 -6.08 1.69
N PRO A 202 19.62 -7.21 2.28
CA PRO A 202 20.52 -8.15 1.60
C PRO A 202 19.79 -8.79 0.41
N GLY A 203 20.32 -8.59 -0.81
CA GLY A 203 19.71 -9.10 -2.05
C GLY A 203 19.06 -8.03 -2.93
N SER A 204 18.95 -6.78 -2.46
CA SER A 204 18.36 -5.69 -3.25
C SER A 204 19.14 -5.44 -4.53
N SER A 205 18.41 -5.45 -5.65
CA SER A 205 18.97 -5.19 -6.97
C SER A 205 19.71 -3.84 -6.98
N ARG A 206 20.74 -3.71 -7.82
CA ARG A 206 21.44 -2.41 -7.96
C ARG A 206 20.48 -1.29 -8.32
N SER A 207 19.38 -1.60 -9.00
CA SER A 207 18.36 -0.63 -9.37
C SER A 207 17.52 -0.15 -8.18
N SER A 208 17.20 -0.99 -7.19
CA SER A 208 16.39 -0.60 -6.02
C SER A 208 17.15 0.22 -4.98
N ARG A 209 18.47 0.31 -5.10
CA ARG A 209 19.32 1.16 -4.24
C ARG A 209 19.21 2.65 -4.56
N VAL A 210 18.84 3.01 -5.80
CA VAL A 210 18.80 4.40 -6.25
C VAL A 210 17.37 4.72 -6.70
N PRO A 211 16.62 5.53 -5.94
CA PRO A 211 15.33 6.06 -6.37
C PRO A 211 15.45 6.82 -7.68
N ARG A 212 14.47 6.64 -8.57
CA ARG A 212 14.36 7.44 -9.80
C ARG A 212 13.61 8.75 -9.61
N VAL A 213 13.14 9.00 -8.39
CA VAL A 213 12.51 10.25 -7.98
C VAL A 213 13.55 11.37 -7.99
N GLY A 214 13.18 12.50 -8.59
CA GLY A 214 13.99 13.70 -8.72
C GLY A 214 13.25 14.95 -8.24
N SER A 215 13.79 16.09 -8.66
CA SER A 215 13.34 17.42 -8.24
C SER A 215 11.89 17.71 -8.62
N ASP A 216 11.42 17.21 -9.78
CA ASP A 216 10.09 17.51 -10.30
C ASP A 216 8.99 16.84 -9.47
N GLY A 217 9.17 15.57 -9.11
CA GLY A 217 8.21 14.81 -8.28
C GLY A 217 8.16 15.36 -6.87
N ILE A 218 9.32 15.68 -6.29
CA ILE A 218 9.38 16.33 -4.97
C ILE A 218 8.70 17.69 -5.03
N ALA A 219 9.04 18.54 -6.00
CA ALA A 219 8.41 19.85 -6.13
C ALA A 219 6.89 19.76 -6.34
N ALA A 220 6.40 18.71 -7.02
CA ALA A 220 4.97 18.46 -7.22
C ALA A 220 4.22 18.16 -5.92
N LEU A 221 4.84 17.50 -4.94
CA LEU A 221 4.24 17.31 -3.60
C LEU A 221 3.93 18.66 -2.92
N GLY A 222 4.72 19.70 -3.24
CA GLY A 222 4.49 21.07 -2.79
C GLY A 222 3.61 21.91 -3.72
N ALA A 223 3.62 21.65 -5.02
CA ALA A 223 2.80 22.34 -5.98
C ALA A 223 1.45 21.62 -6.09
N LEU A 224 0.39 22.17 -5.47
CA LEU A 224 -0.98 21.75 -5.77
C LEU A 224 -1.28 22.01 -7.27
N ALA A 225 -0.93 21.05 -8.12
CA ALA A 225 -1.42 20.97 -9.47
C ALA A 225 -2.94 20.83 -9.41
N PRO A 226 -3.70 21.52 -10.28
CA PRO A 226 -5.13 21.27 -10.40
C PRO A 226 -5.35 19.78 -10.72
N PRO A 227 -6.44 19.17 -10.24
CA PRO A 227 -6.74 17.78 -10.58
C PRO A 227 -6.76 17.61 -12.11
N PRO A 228 -6.37 16.44 -12.63
CA PRO A 228 -6.48 16.16 -14.06
C PRO A 228 -7.95 16.36 -14.50
N PRO A 229 -8.19 16.91 -15.70
CA PRO A 229 -9.55 17.08 -16.21
C PRO A 229 -10.20 15.70 -16.27
N GLN A 230 -11.32 15.52 -15.56
CA GLN A 230 -12.13 14.32 -15.71
C GLN A 230 -12.60 14.20 -17.16
N PRO A 231 -12.70 12.99 -17.73
CA PRO A 231 -13.16 12.81 -19.10
C PRO A 231 -14.53 13.46 -19.25
N ALA A 232 -14.61 14.44 -20.15
CA ALA A 232 -15.80 15.24 -20.37
C ALA A 232 -16.94 14.36 -20.86
N SER A 233 -18.02 14.28 -20.09
CA SER A 233 -19.33 13.96 -20.64
C SER A 233 -19.68 15.06 -21.65
N SER A 234 -19.85 14.67 -22.91
CA SER A 234 -20.22 15.52 -24.04
C SER A 234 -21.30 16.54 -23.70
N GLY A 235 -21.02 17.85 -23.91
CA GLY A 235 -22.06 18.87 -23.75
C GLY A 235 -21.60 20.33 -23.84
N SER A 236 -21.57 20.84 -25.07
CA SER A 236 -21.76 22.24 -25.47
C SER A 236 -20.59 23.25 -25.38
N VAL A 237 -20.51 24.03 -26.46
CA VAL A 237 -19.50 25.04 -26.81
C VAL A 237 -19.93 26.41 -26.28
N GLY A 238 -18.99 27.20 -25.75
CA GLY A 238 -19.22 28.63 -25.55
C GLY A 238 -18.05 29.40 -24.93
N GLY A 239 -17.50 30.35 -25.69
CA GLY A 239 -17.03 31.63 -25.15
C GLY A 239 -15.56 31.76 -24.76
N VAL A 240 -14.78 32.32 -25.69
CA VAL A 240 -13.43 32.90 -25.50
C VAL A 240 -13.44 34.00 -24.44
N HIS A 241 -12.51 34.04 -23.48
CA HIS A 241 -12.03 35.28 -22.83
C HIS A 241 -10.58 35.09 -22.33
N GLY A 242 -9.67 35.91 -22.85
CA GLY A 242 -8.29 36.03 -22.37
C GLY A 242 -8.24 36.71 -20.99
N GLY A 243 -7.48 36.11 -20.08
CA GLY A 243 -7.26 36.63 -18.73
C GLY A 243 -5.85 36.28 -18.25
N ALA A 244 -5.10 37.31 -17.88
CA ALA A 244 -3.69 37.30 -17.51
C ALA A 244 -3.27 36.15 -16.56
N ASN A 245 -2.12 35.56 -16.88
CA ASN A 245 -1.42 34.52 -16.13
C ASN A 245 -0.92 35.04 -14.77
N LYS A 246 -1.83 35.25 -13.81
CA LYS A 246 -1.48 35.33 -12.39
C LYS A 246 -1.01 33.94 -12.00
N ARG A 247 0.30 33.79 -11.73
CA ARG A 247 0.89 32.64 -11.04
C ARG A 247 0.01 32.33 -9.82
N LYS A 248 -0.91 31.38 -9.96
CA LYS A 248 -1.74 30.90 -8.85
C LYS A 248 -0.73 30.33 -7.87
N ARG A 249 -0.42 31.07 -6.81
CA ARG A 249 0.29 30.53 -5.64
C ARG A 249 -0.49 29.28 -5.26
N GLY A 250 0.09 28.10 -5.50
CA GLY A 250 -0.52 26.84 -5.12
C GLY A 250 -0.96 26.93 -3.67
N ARG A 251 -2.14 26.39 -3.35
CA ARG A 251 -2.54 26.28 -1.95
C ARG A 251 -1.46 25.48 -1.21
N PRO A 252 -1.14 25.79 0.05
CA PRO A 252 -0.15 25.01 0.80
C PRO A 252 -0.64 23.56 0.95
N CYS A 253 0.27 22.62 0.72
CA CYS A 253 0.13 21.21 1.03
C CYS A 253 0.10 21.04 2.56
N LYS A 254 -1.10 20.97 3.16
CA LYS A 254 -1.25 20.85 4.63
C LYS A 254 -1.29 19.40 5.12
N TRP A 255 -1.03 18.42 4.26
CA TRP A 255 -1.24 17.02 4.58
C TRP A 255 0.05 16.31 4.98
N LEU A 256 1.15 16.59 4.28
CA LEU A 256 2.41 15.88 4.46
C LEU A 256 3.16 16.32 5.72
N ARG A 257 3.54 15.33 6.55
CA ARG A 257 4.35 15.50 7.78
C ARG A 257 5.74 14.87 7.66
N VAL A 258 5.85 13.77 6.93
CA VAL A 258 7.09 13.02 6.75
C VAL A 258 7.32 12.77 5.26
N LEU A 259 8.45 13.21 4.74
CA LEU A 259 8.95 12.89 3.42
C LEU A 259 10.37 12.33 3.52
N ARG A 260 10.58 11.11 3.02
CA ARG A 260 11.91 10.53 2.90
C ARG A 260 12.19 10.17 1.45
N CYS A 261 13.32 10.64 0.94
CA CYS A 261 13.81 10.42 -0.41
C CYS A 261 15.32 10.10 -0.36
N ASP A 262 15.76 9.31 0.63
CA ASP A 262 17.18 9.01 0.82
C ASP A 262 17.72 8.23 -0.41
N GLY A 263 18.91 8.60 -0.88
CA GLY A 263 19.53 8.05 -2.09
C GLY A 263 19.03 8.65 -3.43
N ALA A 264 18.08 9.60 -3.40
CA ALA A 264 17.60 10.27 -4.61
C ALA A 264 18.67 11.20 -5.21
N ALA A 265 19.36 10.73 -6.26
CA ALA A 265 20.55 11.40 -6.81
C ALA A 265 20.30 12.71 -7.58
N ARG A 266 19.04 13.14 -7.73
CA ARG A 266 18.64 14.26 -8.62
C ARG A 266 17.74 15.30 -7.95
N VAL A 267 17.89 15.48 -6.64
CA VAL A 267 17.13 16.48 -5.87
C VAL A 267 17.95 17.74 -5.70
N ASP A 268 17.47 18.86 -6.23
CA ASP A 268 18.11 20.17 -6.11
C ASP A 268 17.52 21.02 -4.96
N ASP A 269 18.22 22.10 -4.60
CA ASP A 269 17.77 23.02 -3.54
C ASP A 269 16.40 23.64 -3.82
N ARG A 270 16.02 23.79 -5.10
CA ARG A 270 14.74 24.41 -5.49
C ARG A 270 13.58 23.49 -5.14
N ALA A 271 13.70 22.19 -5.40
CA ALA A 271 12.71 21.20 -5.03
C ALA A 271 12.51 21.14 -3.51
N VAL A 272 13.62 21.13 -2.76
CA VAL A 272 13.61 21.15 -1.29
C VAL A 272 12.89 22.40 -0.77
N ILE A 273 13.28 23.58 -1.25
CA ILE A 273 12.67 24.85 -0.85
C ILE A 273 11.17 24.88 -1.22
N SER A 274 10.80 24.32 -2.38
CA SER A 274 9.40 24.24 -2.82
C SER A 274 8.56 23.44 -1.85
N VAL A 275 8.99 22.22 -1.49
CA VAL A 275 8.28 21.36 -0.55
C VAL A 275 8.21 21.97 0.84
N VAL A 276 9.33 22.47 1.39
CA VAL A 276 9.35 23.07 2.73
C VAL A 276 8.42 24.27 2.82
N ARG A 277 8.37 25.13 1.79
CA ARG A 277 7.45 26.29 1.76
C ARG A 277 6.00 25.88 1.59
N ALA A 278 5.75 24.85 0.79
CA ALA A 278 4.40 24.39 0.51
C ALA A 278 3.81 23.56 1.65
N CYS A 279 4.65 22.86 2.42
CA CYS A 279 4.26 21.92 3.47
C CYS A 279 4.57 22.47 4.87
N PRO A 280 3.75 23.38 5.44
CA PRO A 280 4.03 23.98 6.74
C PRO A 280 3.92 23.00 7.92
N GLN A 281 3.34 21.81 7.71
CA GLN A 281 3.25 20.74 8.71
C GLN A 281 4.36 19.69 8.55
N LEU A 282 5.31 19.89 7.64
CA LEU A 282 6.40 18.97 7.41
C LEU A 282 7.33 18.97 8.64
N GLU A 283 7.39 17.84 9.32
CA GLU A 283 8.19 17.60 10.52
C GLU A 283 9.51 16.92 10.17
N VAL A 284 9.50 16.07 9.14
CA VAL A 284 10.67 15.29 8.72
C VAL A 284 10.83 15.38 7.21
N LEU A 285 12.00 15.85 6.78
CA LEU A 285 12.49 15.75 5.41
C LEU A 285 13.85 15.04 5.44
N SER A 286 13.97 13.89 4.77
CA SER A 286 15.22 13.12 4.68
C SER A 286 15.66 12.97 3.22
N LEU A 287 16.91 13.34 2.95
CA LEU A 287 17.56 13.35 1.62
C LEU A 287 19.02 12.86 1.74
N ARG A 288 19.25 11.84 2.57
CA ARG A 288 20.60 11.32 2.86
C ARG A 288 21.23 10.62 1.67
#